data_AF-G3ANS2-F1
#
_entry.id   AF-G3ANS2-F1
#
_cell.length_a   1.000
_cell.length_b   1.000
_cell.length_c   1.000
_cell.angle_alpha   90.00
_cell.angle_beta   90.00
_cell.angle_gamma   90.00
#
_symmetry.space_group_name_H-M   'P 1'
#
loop_
_entity.id
_entity.type
_entity.pdbx_description
1 polymer ?
#
loop_
_entity_poly.entity_id
_entity_poly.type
_entity_poly.pdbx_seq_one_letter_code
_entity_poly.pdbx_strand_id
1 'polypeptide(L)'
;MYITFPQFPKYKVYISLHQNISSEKLQTIKENLASQNSEYNYCFLNAHHIISLAHLQQAIHRSVMNYSRGTMSAKTVNAEIILNLSPVNSIMDAFKNFGIREDCDSAIVVKIIEEDSNEDVSEKLTKLVGPESELNDQVLFDLVDFKRFKKVYKLNDAKFTHTQNDLSKLAIGACILRGC
;
A
#
# COMPACT_ATOMS: atom_id res chain seq x y z
N MET A 1 8.48 1.98 -10.01
CA MET A 1 9.61 2.62 -9.26
C MET A 1 10.24 1.63 -8.30
N TYR A 2 11.58 1.55 -8.24
CA TYR A 2 12.30 0.72 -7.27
C TYR A 2 12.85 1.56 -6.11
N ILE A 3 12.71 1.07 -4.88
CA ILE A 3 13.35 1.63 -3.69
C ILE A 3 14.14 0.56 -2.94
N THR A 4 15.11 1.00 -2.16
CA THR A 4 15.85 0.17 -1.20
C THR A 4 15.89 0.90 0.13
N PHE A 5 15.91 0.14 1.22
CA PHE A 5 16.11 0.70 2.54
C PHE A 5 17.56 0.43 2.98
N PRO A 6 18.34 1.45 3.38
CA PRO A 6 19.76 1.26 3.75
C PRO A 6 19.99 0.22 4.85
N GLN A 7 19.03 0.06 5.76
CA GLN A 7 19.08 -0.95 6.84
C GLN A 7 18.81 -2.37 6.35
N PHE A 8 18.24 -2.52 5.15
CA PHE A 8 17.76 -3.77 4.58
C PHE A 8 18.22 -3.91 3.11
N PRO A 9 19.54 -3.91 2.83
CA PRO A 9 20.08 -3.85 1.47
C PRO A 9 19.71 -5.08 0.62
N LYS A 10 19.44 -6.22 1.27
CA LYS A 10 19.01 -7.47 0.63
C LYS A 10 17.62 -7.41 0.00
N TYR A 11 16.82 -6.39 0.36
CA TYR A 11 15.45 -6.26 -0.08
C TYR A 11 15.30 -5.05 -0.99
N LYS A 12 14.91 -5.29 -2.24
CA LYS A 12 14.39 -4.27 -3.15
C LYS A 12 12.88 -4.23 -3.05
N VAL A 13 12.30 -3.04 -3.14
CA VAL A 13 10.85 -2.89 -3.20
C VAL A 13 10.47 -2.23 -4.51
N TYR A 14 9.60 -2.90 -5.25
CA TYR A 14 8.93 -2.34 -6.41
C TYR A 14 7.61 -1.71 -6.00
N ILE A 15 7.37 -0.48 -6.45
CA ILE A 15 6.12 0.25 -6.25
C ILE A 15 5.67 0.82 -7.59
N SER A 16 4.43 0.54 -7.98
CA SER A 16 3.82 1.08 -9.21
C SER A 16 2.40 1.54 -8.95
N LEU A 17 1.99 2.64 -9.59
CA LEU A 17 0.60 3.09 -9.62
C LEU A 17 -0.02 2.70 -10.96
N HIS A 18 -1.27 2.25 -10.91
CA HIS A 18 -2.07 1.90 -12.08
C HIS A 18 -3.41 2.63 -11.96
N GLN A 19 -3.73 3.50 -12.91
CA GLN A 19 -4.98 4.27 -12.93
C GLN A 19 -5.90 3.78 -14.05
N ASN A 20 -7.18 4.16 -13.98
CA ASN A 20 -8.20 3.79 -14.97
C ASN A 20 -8.35 2.26 -15.14
N ILE A 21 -8.22 1.50 -14.05
CA ILE A 21 -8.40 0.05 -14.05
C ILE A 21 -9.90 -0.24 -14.20
N SER A 22 -10.27 -1.07 -15.18
CA SER A 22 -11.68 -1.45 -15.38
C SER A 22 -12.21 -2.28 -14.21
N SER A 23 -13.52 -2.16 -13.93
CA SER A 23 -14.17 -2.91 -12.86
C SER A 23 -14.04 -4.43 -13.01
N GLU A 24 -14.08 -4.93 -14.25
CA GLU A 24 -13.85 -6.35 -14.57
C GLU A 24 -12.45 -6.82 -14.15
N LYS A 25 -11.41 -6.03 -14.45
CA LYS A 25 -10.04 -6.35 -14.03
C LYS A 25 -9.88 -6.31 -12.52
N LEU A 26 -10.47 -5.32 -11.85
CA LEU A 26 -10.46 -5.25 -10.38
C LEU A 26 -11.10 -6.50 -9.76
N GLN A 27 -12.20 -6.97 -10.33
CA GLN A 27 -12.84 -8.21 -9.91
C GLN A 27 -11.93 -9.43 -10.15
N THR A 28 -11.32 -9.55 -11.33
CA THR A 28 -10.35 -10.63 -11.63
C THR A 28 -9.18 -10.62 -10.65
N ILE A 29 -8.62 -9.45 -10.33
CA ILE A 29 -7.53 -9.32 -9.36
C ILE A 29 -8.01 -9.79 -7.97
N LYS A 30 -9.20 -9.36 -7.53
CA LYS A 30 -9.75 -9.79 -6.23
C LYS A 30 -9.96 -11.31 -6.16
N GLU A 31 -10.52 -11.91 -7.20
CA GLU A 31 -10.77 -13.35 -7.27
C GLU A 31 -9.46 -14.15 -7.21
N ASN A 32 -8.43 -13.71 -7.94
CA ASN A 32 -7.10 -14.33 -7.92
C ASN A 32 -6.38 -14.16 -6.58
N LEU A 33 -6.59 -13.03 -5.88
CA LEU A 33 -6.09 -12.84 -4.53
C LEU A 33 -6.79 -13.76 -3.53
N ALA A 34 -8.11 -13.96 -3.67
CA ALA A 34 -8.89 -14.84 -2.81
C ALA A 34 -8.52 -16.32 -3.02
N SER A 35 -8.21 -16.72 -4.26
CA SER A 35 -7.75 -18.08 -4.60
C SER A 35 -6.27 -18.34 -4.27
N GLN A 36 -5.54 -17.34 -3.75
CA GLN A 36 -4.11 -17.41 -3.47
C GLN A 36 -3.27 -17.80 -4.70
N ASN A 37 -3.65 -17.28 -5.87
CA ASN A 37 -2.89 -17.50 -7.10
C ASN A 37 -1.48 -16.91 -6.97
N SER A 38 -0.46 -17.76 -7.17
CA SER A 38 0.95 -17.37 -7.10
C SER A 38 1.34 -16.26 -8.08
N GLU A 39 0.64 -16.14 -9.22
CA GLU A 39 0.87 -15.08 -10.20
C GLU A 39 0.47 -13.69 -9.68
N TYR A 40 -0.42 -13.64 -8.68
CA TYR A 40 -0.92 -12.41 -8.05
C TYR A 40 -0.29 -12.20 -6.68
N ASN A 41 0.90 -12.77 -6.42
CA ASN A 41 1.62 -12.59 -5.17
C ASN A 41 2.27 -11.19 -5.07
N TYR A 42 1.41 -10.18 -5.01
CA TYR A 42 1.71 -8.76 -4.85
C TYR A 42 0.80 -8.17 -3.78
N CYS A 43 1.22 -7.05 -3.19
CA CYS A 43 0.37 -6.26 -2.32
C CYS A 43 -0.39 -5.24 -3.17
N PHE A 44 -1.68 -5.49 -3.39
CA PHE A 44 -2.57 -4.57 -4.08
C PHE A 44 -3.29 -3.67 -3.08
N LEU A 45 -3.08 -2.36 -3.22
CA LEU A 45 -3.62 -1.32 -2.37
C LEU A 45 -4.57 -0.44 -3.18
N ASN A 46 -5.64 0.05 -2.56
CA ASN A 46 -6.40 1.16 -3.13
C ASN A 46 -5.65 2.49 -2.93
N ALA A 47 -5.72 3.37 -3.93
CA ALA A 47 -5.05 4.68 -3.86
C ALA A 47 -5.77 5.68 -2.93
N HIS A 48 -7.07 5.50 -2.70
CA HIS A 48 -7.92 6.46 -1.99
C HIS A 48 -7.50 6.79 -0.54
N HIS A 49 -6.65 5.99 0.10
CA HIS A 49 -6.18 6.23 1.46
C HIS A 49 -4.68 6.47 1.58
N ILE A 50 -3.95 6.55 0.45
CA ILE A 50 -2.51 6.74 0.45
C ILE A 50 -2.20 8.22 0.13
N ILE A 51 -1.95 8.99 1.18
CA ILE A 51 -1.77 10.46 1.08
C ILE A 51 -0.41 10.91 0.52
N SER A 52 0.64 10.09 0.64
CA SER A 52 1.99 10.40 0.17
C SER A 52 2.87 9.15 0.07
N LEU A 53 3.99 9.28 -0.63
CA LEU A 53 5.05 8.28 -0.70
C LEU A 53 5.64 8.00 0.68
N ALA A 54 5.86 9.04 1.49
CA ALA A 54 6.37 8.85 2.85
C ALA A 54 5.43 7.99 3.70
N HIS A 55 4.11 8.20 3.58
CA HIS A 55 3.10 7.38 4.25
C HIS A 55 3.17 5.91 3.82
N LEU A 56 3.29 5.65 2.51
CA LEU A 56 3.41 4.30 1.98
C LEU A 56 4.74 3.63 2.37
N GLN A 57 5.86 4.32 2.18
CA GLN A 57 7.21 3.83 2.44
C GLN A 57 7.42 3.48 3.91
N GLN A 58 6.85 4.25 4.83
CA GLN A 58 6.81 3.94 6.26
C GLN A 58 6.22 2.55 6.53
N ALA A 59 5.06 2.24 5.94
CA ALA A 59 4.41 0.95 6.14
C ALA A 59 5.22 -0.19 5.53
N ILE A 60 5.76 0.00 4.32
CA ILE A 60 6.64 -0.97 3.65
C ILE A 60 7.90 -1.23 4.50
N HIS A 61 8.56 -0.17 4.97
CA HIS A 61 9.75 -0.27 5.80
C HIS A 61 9.48 -1.09 7.06
N ARG A 62 8.37 -0.80 7.77
CA ARG A 62 7.97 -1.56 8.95
C ARG A 62 7.70 -3.04 8.62
N SER A 63 7.08 -3.32 7.47
CA SER A 63 6.84 -4.70 7.03
C SER A 63 8.11 -5.45 6.69
N VAL A 64 9.08 -4.82 6.00
CA VAL A 64 10.40 -5.42 5.73
C VAL A 64 11.16 -5.67 7.03
N MET A 65 11.09 -4.73 7.98
CA MET A 65 11.68 -4.90 9.31
C MET A 65 11.05 -6.09 10.06
N ASN A 66 9.72 -6.21 10.08
CA ASN A 66 9.03 -7.30 10.75
C ASN A 66 9.30 -8.65 10.06
N TYR A 67 9.36 -8.66 8.72
CA TYR A 67 9.69 -9.85 7.93
C TYR A 67 11.11 -10.35 8.24
N SER A 68 12.10 -9.46 8.16
CA SER A 68 13.51 -9.81 8.42
C SER A 68 13.78 -10.26 9.85
N ARG A 69 12.96 -9.83 10.82
CA ARG A 69 13.06 -10.24 12.24
C ARG A 69 12.19 -11.44 12.60
N GLY A 70 11.33 -11.91 11.70
CA GLY A 70 10.36 -12.98 12.00
C GLY A 70 9.26 -12.56 12.99
N THR A 71 8.98 -11.27 13.12
CA THR A 71 8.01 -10.70 14.08
C THR A 71 6.75 -10.18 13.40
N MET A 72 6.40 -10.71 12.23
CA MET A 72 5.17 -10.32 11.51
C MET A 72 3.93 -10.73 12.31
N SER A 73 2.92 -9.86 12.27
CA SER A 73 1.61 -10.17 12.83
C SER A 73 0.70 -10.86 11.80
N ALA A 74 0.89 -10.56 10.52
CA ALA A 74 0.16 -11.18 9.41
C ALA A 74 0.89 -12.42 8.87
N LYS A 75 0.13 -13.28 8.16
CA LYS A 75 0.65 -14.53 7.57
C LYS A 75 1.59 -14.30 6.38
N THR A 76 1.47 -13.17 5.69
CA THR A 76 2.25 -12.84 4.50
C THR A 76 2.75 -11.41 4.59
N VAL A 77 3.89 -11.12 3.93
CA VAL A 77 4.46 -9.77 3.91
C VAL A 77 3.52 -8.75 3.24
N ASN A 78 2.73 -9.19 2.25
CA ASN A 78 1.72 -8.34 1.60
C ASN A 78 0.62 -7.90 2.58
N ALA A 79 0.10 -8.86 3.36
CA ALA A 79 -0.87 -8.57 4.41
C ALA A 79 -0.26 -7.71 5.54
N GLU A 80 1.03 -7.89 5.83
CA GLU A 80 1.76 -7.07 6.80
C GLU A 80 1.87 -5.61 6.35
N ILE A 81 2.11 -5.33 5.06
CA ILE A 81 2.08 -3.96 4.48
C ILE A 81 0.71 -3.31 4.68
N ILE A 82 -0.36 -4.01 4.29
CA ILE A 82 -1.74 -3.55 4.47
C ILE A 82 -2.03 -3.28 5.95
N LEU A 83 -1.62 -4.20 6.84
CA LEU A 83 -1.76 -4.01 8.26
C LEU A 83 -1.01 -2.77 8.73
N ASN A 84 0.26 -2.58 8.34
CA ASN A 84 1.10 -1.44 8.75
C ASN A 84 0.66 -0.06 8.22
N LEU A 85 -0.23 -0.01 7.23
CA LEU A 85 -0.95 1.22 6.82
C LEU A 85 -2.13 1.54 7.73
N SER A 86 -2.67 0.55 8.43
CA SER A 86 -3.85 0.73 9.28
C SER A 86 -3.47 1.29 10.65
N PRO A 87 -4.24 2.28 11.17
CA PRO A 87 -4.09 2.78 12.53
C PRO A 87 -4.72 1.85 13.59
N VAL A 88 -5.36 0.75 13.17
CA VAL A 88 -6.02 -0.22 14.07
C VAL A 88 -5.40 -1.62 13.92
N ASN A 89 -5.34 -2.36 15.03
CA ASN A 89 -4.81 -3.73 15.12
C ASN A 89 -5.84 -4.77 14.63
N SER A 90 -6.41 -4.57 13.44
CA SER A 90 -7.38 -5.47 12.85
C SER A 90 -7.03 -5.70 11.39
N ILE A 91 -6.61 -6.92 11.08
CA ILE A 91 -6.26 -7.33 9.71
C ILE A 91 -7.49 -7.15 8.81
N MET A 92 -8.68 -7.53 9.27
CA MET A 92 -9.92 -7.40 8.52
C MET A 92 -10.23 -5.94 8.18
N ASP A 93 -10.10 -5.03 9.14
CA ASP A 93 -10.32 -3.60 8.90
C ASP A 93 -9.24 -3.00 8.00
N ALA A 94 -7.99 -3.45 8.12
CA ALA A 94 -6.90 -3.04 7.26
C ALA A 94 -7.18 -3.42 5.79
N PHE A 95 -7.59 -4.66 5.52
CA PHE A 95 -7.96 -5.10 4.17
C PHE A 95 -9.18 -4.35 3.64
N LYS A 96 -10.19 -4.10 4.47
CA LYS A 96 -11.40 -3.36 4.06
C LYS A 96 -11.08 -1.90 3.67
N ASN A 97 -10.14 -1.28 4.37
CA ASN A 97 -9.77 0.11 4.14
C ASN A 97 -8.71 0.26 3.06
N PHE A 98 -7.64 -0.53 3.06
CA PHE A 98 -6.48 -0.33 2.17
C PHE A 98 -6.39 -1.34 1.03
N GLY A 99 -7.10 -2.47 1.10
CA GLY A 99 -7.16 -3.42 -0.02
C GLY A 99 -7.91 -2.85 -1.22
N ILE A 100 -7.74 -3.48 -2.38
CA ILE A 100 -8.44 -3.07 -3.61
C ILE A 100 -9.95 -3.13 -3.46
N ARG A 101 -10.64 -2.20 -4.12
CA ARG A 101 -12.09 -2.07 -4.08
C ARG A 101 -12.62 -1.79 -5.48
N GLU A 102 -13.89 -2.08 -5.71
CA GLU A 102 -14.54 -1.84 -7.02
C GLU A 102 -14.87 -0.35 -7.23
N ASP A 103 -14.94 0.43 -6.15
CA ASP A 103 -15.20 1.87 -6.19
C ASP A 103 -13.93 2.71 -6.28
N CYS A 104 -12.80 2.10 -6.62
CA CYS A 104 -11.51 2.76 -6.79
C CYS A 104 -10.84 2.17 -8.03
N ASP A 105 -10.75 2.98 -9.09
CA ASP A 105 -10.13 2.64 -10.38
C ASP A 105 -8.59 2.75 -10.37
N SER A 106 -8.03 3.09 -9.20
CA SER A 106 -6.62 3.40 -9.03
C SER A 106 -6.00 2.50 -7.96
N ALA A 107 -5.06 1.65 -8.37
CA ALA A 107 -4.39 0.69 -7.50
C ALA A 107 -2.89 0.96 -7.41
N ILE A 108 -2.37 0.89 -6.20
CA ILE A 108 -0.93 0.88 -5.94
C ILE A 108 -0.52 -0.57 -5.71
N VAL A 109 0.48 -1.02 -6.45
CA VAL A 109 1.01 -2.37 -6.33
C VAL A 109 2.40 -2.31 -5.71
N VAL A 110 2.62 -3.12 -4.68
CA VAL A 110 3.91 -3.24 -3.99
C VAL A 110 4.41 -4.68 -4.05
N LYS A 111 5.68 -4.86 -4.43
CA LYS A 111 6.40 -6.15 -4.39
C LYS A 111 7.69 -5.99 -3.62
N ILE A 112 7.92 -6.85 -2.63
CA ILE A 112 9.24 -6.99 -2.01
C ILE A 112 9.97 -8.11 -2.76
N ILE A 113 11.20 -7.81 -3.17
CA ILE A 113 12.07 -8.64 -4.01
C ILE A 113 13.35 -8.86 -3.20
N GLU A 114 13.74 -10.11 -3.03
CA GLU A 114 15.01 -10.48 -2.42
C GLU A 114 16.12 -10.48 -3.49
N GLU A 115 17.35 -10.18 -3.07
CA GLU A 115 18.52 -9.91 -3.93
C GLU A 115 18.78 -10.95 -5.04
N ASP A 116 18.39 -12.22 -4.83
CA ASP A 116 18.60 -13.32 -5.78
C ASP A 116 17.48 -13.48 -6.83
N SER A 117 16.46 -12.61 -6.81
CA SER A 117 15.30 -12.70 -7.71
C SER A 117 15.47 -11.81 -8.95
N ASN A 118 15.68 -12.43 -10.11
CA ASN A 118 15.71 -11.77 -11.43
C ASN A 118 14.32 -11.63 -12.08
N GLU A 119 13.26 -11.46 -11.29
CA GLU A 119 11.91 -11.32 -11.85
C GLU A 119 11.71 -9.95 -12.50
N ASP A 120 11.31 -9.95 -13.77
CA ASP A 120 10.80 -8.74 -14.43
C ASP A 120 9.38 -8.44 -13.92
N VAL A 121 9.32 -7.71 -12.81
CA VAL A 121 8.07 -7.37 -12.12
C VAL A 121 7.23 -6.38 -12.92
N SER A 122 7.87 -5.45 -13.65
CA SER A 122 7.15 -4.39 -14.37
C SER A 122 6.39 -4.94 -15.57
N GLU A 123 7.02 -5.82 -16.37
CA GLU A 123 6.35 -6.43 -17.52
C GLU A 123 5.19 -7.33 -17.08
N LYS A 124 5.38 -8.13 -16.03
CA LYS A 124 4.32 -8.97 -15.44
C LYS A 124 3.15 -8.13 -14.94
N LEU A 125 3.40 -7.08 -14.17
CA LEU A 125 2.34 -6.22 -13.65
C LEU A 125 1.60 -5.47 -14.77
N THR A 126 2.31 -5.09 -15.83
CA THR A 126 1.70 -4.44 -17.00
C THR A 126 0.68 -5.34 -17.68
N LYS A 127 0.97 -6.65 -17.78
CA LYS A 127 0.04 -7.66 -18.32
C LYS A 127 -1.15 -7.92 -17.38
N LEU A 128 -0.91 -7.92 -16.07
CA LEU A 128 -1.93 -8.25 -15.06
C LEU A 128 -2.92 -7.10 -14.81
N VAL A 129 -2.42 -5.87 -14.70
CA VAL A 129 -3.21 -4.71 -14.25
C VAL A 129 -3.43 -3.73 -15.40
N GLY A 130 -2.35 -3.37 -16.09
CA GLY A 130 -2.37 -2.36 -17.15
C GLY A 130 -1.11 -1.50 -17.14
N PRO A 131 -1.07 -0.42 -17.94
CA PRO A 131 0.09 0.44 -17.99
C PRO A 131 0.31 1.18 -16.66
N GLU A 132 1.58 1.32 -16.29
CA GLU A 132 1.97 2.12 -15.13
C GLU A 132 1.69 3.61 -15.36
N SER A 133 1.18 4.25 -14.33
CA SER A 133 0.95 5.70 -14.27
C SER A 133 2.04 6.36 -13.43
N GLU A 134 2.20 7.67 -13.57
CA GLU A 134 3.16 8.43 -12.78
C GLU A 134 2.85 8.34 -11.28
N LEU A 135 3.88 8.01 -10.49
CA LEU A 135 3.79 7.90 -9.04
C LEU A 135 4.59 9.02 -8.40
N ASN A 136 3.90 10.04 -7.90
CA ASN A 136 4.48 11.13 -7.12
C ASN A 136 3.49 11.61 -6.05
N ASP A 137 3.94 12.44 -5.12
CA ASP A 137 3.12 12.91 -4.00
C ASP A 137 1.89 13.71 -4.47
N GLN A 138 2.02 14.53 -5.52
CA GLN A 138 0.89 15.31 -6.03
C GLN A 138 -0.23 14.40 -6.56
N VAL A 139 0.13 13.41 -7.39
CA VAL A 139 -0.83 12.43 -7.93
C VAL A 139 -1.49 11.63 -6.80
N LEU A 140 -0.73 11.20 -5.80
CA LEU A 140 -1.28 10.49 -4.64
C LEU A 140 -2.27 11.37 -3.86
N PHE A 141 -1.94 12.65 -3.66
CA PHE A 141 -2.82 13.61 -2.98
C PHE A 141 -4.15 13.79 -3.70
N ASP A 142 -4.10 13.89 -5.03
CA ASP A 142 -5.28 14.10 -5.88
C ASP A 142 -6.21 12.87 -5.91
N LEU A 143 -5.66 11.66 -5.71
CA LEU A 143 -6.42 10.41 -5.64
C LEU A 143 -7.06 10.12 -4.28
N VAL A 144 -6.71 10.86 -3.22
CA VAL A 144 -7.20 10.57 -1.86
C VAL A 144 -8.67 10.94 -1.69
N ASP A 145 -9.48 9.99 -1.21
CA ASP A 145 -10.80 10.29 -0.66
C ASP A 145 -10.63 10.86 0.75
N PHE A 146 -10.51 12.18 0.86
CA PHE A 146 -10.28 12.86 2.14
C PHE A 146 -11.35 12.55 3.19
N LYS A 147 -12.60 12.30 2.79
CA LYS A 147 -13.68 11.99 3.72
C LYS A 147 -13.44 10.63 4.37
N ARG A 148 -13.08 9.63 3.57
CA ARG A 148 -12.74 8.29 4.09
C ARG A 148 -11.40 8.28 4.81
N PHE A 149 -10.38 8.92 4.27
CA PHE A 149 -9.06 9.05 4.90
C PHE A 149 -9.17 9.66 6.30
N LYS A 150 -9.83 10.81 6.45
CA LYS A 150 -10.03 11.44 7.77
C LYS A 150 -10.81 10.52 8.72
N LYS A 151 -11.78 9.76 8.22
CA LYS A 151 -12.52 8.79 9.03
C LYS A 151 -11.63 7.63 9.50
N VAL A 152 -10.81 7.06 8.62
CA VAL A 152 -9.90 5.94 8.93
C VAL A 152 -8.88 6.35 10.00
N TYR A 153 -8.28 7.54 9.85
CA TYR A 153 -7.28 8.06 10.78
C TYR A 153 -7.86 8.87 11.95
N LYS A 154 -9.19 8.92 12.09
CA LYS A 154 -9.91 9.68 13.14
C LYS A 154 -9.49 11.17 13.21
N LEU A 155 -9.28 11.79 12.05
CA LEU A 155 -8.83 13.19 11.90
C LEU A 155 -9.98 14.19 11.74
N ASN A 156 -11.23 13.79 11.99
CA ASN A 156 -12.40 14.65 11.77
C ASN A 156 -12.41 15.90 12.67
N ASP A 157 -11.88 15.78 13.88
CA ASP A 157 -11.84 16.87 14.87
C ASP A 157 -10.51 17.66 14.83
N ALA A 158 -9.61 17.31 13.91
CA ALA A 158 -8.28 17.87 13.85
C ALA A 158 -8.30 19.30 13.26
N LYS A 159 -8.07 20.31 14.11
CA LYS A 159 -8.05 21.74 13.75
C LYS A 159 -6.69 22.17 13.15
N PHE A 160 -6.22 21.53 12.09
CA PHE A 160 -4.94 21.86 11.45
C PHE A 160 -5.10 22.35 10.02
N THR A 161 -4.14 23.16 9.58
CA THR A 161 -3.94 23.57 8.19
C THR A 161 -3.84 22.31 7.32
N HIS A 162 -4.70 22.19 6.31
CA HIS A 162 -4.85 20.97 5.51
C HIS A 162 -3.73 20.79 4.46
N THR A 163 -2.46 20.89 4.85
CA THR A 163 -1.37 20.58 3.93
C THR A 163 -1.18 19.07 3.82
N GLN A 164 -0.76 18.59 2.64
CA GLN A 164 -0.44 17.17 2.42
C GLN A 164 0.59 16.66 3.43
N ASN A 165 1.59 17.48 3.77
CA ASN A 165 2.65 17.11 4.69
C ASN A 165 2.12 16.88 6.11
N ASP A 166 1.24 17.76 6.59
CA ASP A 166 0.66 17.63 7.93
C ASP A 166 -0.23 16.38 8.03
N LEU A 167 -1.06 16.13 7.01
CA LEU A 167 -1.87 14.91 6.94
C LEU A 167 -1.02 13.64 6.85
N SER A 168 0.08 13.70 6.10
CA SER A 168 1.05 12.60 6.01
C SER A 168 1.67 12.28 7.37
N LYS A 169 2.13 13.30 8.11
CA LYS A 169 2.69 13.13 9.45
C LYS A 169 1.68 12.55 10.43
N LEU A 170 0.43 13.02 10.39
CA LEU A 170 -0.64 12.51 11.26
C LEU A 170 -0.95 11.03 10.95
N ALA A 171 -1.08 10.66 9.68
CA ALA A 171 -1.30 9.27 9.28
C ALA A 171 -0.11 8.37 9.69
N ILE A 172 1.12 8.80 9.40
CA ILE A 172 2.34 8.08 9.80
C ILE A 172 2.38 7.91 11.33
N GLY A 173 2.09 8.97 12.09
CA GLY A 173 2.04 8.92 13.55
C GLY A 173 1.00 7.92 14.06
N ALA A 174 -0.21 7.92 13.48
CA ALA A 174 -1.26 6.96 13.82
C ALA A 174 -0.86 5.51 13.50
N CYS A 175 -0.13 5.27 12.41
CA CYS A 175 0.40 3.95 12.07
C CYS A 175 1.49 3.48 13.04
N ILE A 176 2.41 4.37 13.41
CA ILE A 176 3.55 4.06 14.30
C ILE A 176 3.09 3.80 15.73
N LEU A 177 2.23 4.67 16.26
CA LEU A 177 1.71 4.61 17.62
C LEU A 177 0.61 3.56 17.81
N ARG A 178 0.32 2.78 16.77
CA ARG A 178 -0.67 1.72 16.83
C ARG A 178 -0.29 0.67 17.88
N GLY A 179 -1.16 0.50 18.87
CA GLY A 179 -1.00 -0.48 19.95
C GLY A 179 -0.16 0.01 21.13
N CYS A 180 0.25 1.29 21.14
CA CYS A 180 0.75 1.97 22.32
C CYS A 180 -0.37 2.37 23.27
#